data_AF-A0A327KLY5-F1
#
_entry.id   AF-A0A327KLY5-F1
#
_cell.length_a   1.000
_cell.length_b   1.000
_cell.length_c   1.000
_cell.angle_alpha   90.00
_cell.angle_beta   90.00
_cell.angle_gamma   90.00
#
_symmetry.space_group_name_H-M   'P 1'
#
loop_
_entity.id
_entity.type
_entity.pdbx_description
1 polymer ?
#
loop_
_entity_poly.entity_id
_entity_poly.type
_entity_poly.pdbx_seq_one_letter_code
_entity_poly.pdbx_strand_id
1 'polypeptide(L)'
;MRPALPLLDGAPAIGVATTFGRATDFLAWAARARCGCAVPVDGPRPPVAASREAHRRAMAAYLAETPSTRVVVVDAPDAPWTAPGTAYADGAGLLDALAQQSRFVPVGRTEVPDIGGSVAVWERRDQPARPPAGAPRPAGRSPVSTLPSGGVPNAGAPPGPVRQNPVRNPVQTLPD
;
A
#
# COMPACT_ATOMS: atom_id res chain seq x y z
N MET A 1 -17.09 4.42 -5.14
CA MET A 1 -16.07 3.55 -4.51
C MET A 1 -16.27 2.04 -4.79
N ARG A 2 -17.46 1.46 -4.56
CA ARG A 2 -17.73 0.01 -4.81
C ARG A 2 -17.19 -0.56 -6.13
N PRO A 3 -17.30 0.13 -7.29
CA PRO A 3 -16.80 -0.40 -8.56
C PRO A 3 -15.27 -0.48 -8.67
N ALA A 4 -14.53 0.33 -7.91
CA ALA A 4 -13.07 0.33 -7.92
C ALA A 4 -12.46 -0.76 -7.01
N LEU A 5 -13.24 -1.31 -6.07
CA LEU A 5 -12.75 -2.29 -5.09
C LEU A 5 -12.19 -3.58 -5.73
N PRO A 6 -12.79 -4.17 -6.78
CA PRO A 6 -12.20 -5.34 -7.44
C PRO A 6 -10.81 -5.08 -8.02
N LEU A 7 -10.53 -3.83 -8.42
CA LEU A 7 -9.20 -3.46 -8.93
C LEU A 7 -8.13 -3.56 -7.85
N LEU A 8 -8.50 -3.59 -6.57
CA LEU A 8 -7.59 -3.69 -5.43
C LEU A 8 -7.31 -5.12 -4.97
N ASP A 9 -8.10 -6.10 -5.42
CA ASP A 9 -8.01 -7.49 -4.96
C ASP A 9 -6.60 -8.11 -5.15
N GLY A 10 -6.01 -8.66 -4.09
CA GLY A 10 -4.69 -9.29 -4.14
C GLY A 10 -3.48 -8.33 -4.20
N ALA A 11 -3.69 -7.01 -4.02
CA ALA A 11 -2.57 -6.09 -3.84
C ALA A 11 -1.91 -6.32 -2.47
N PRO A 12 -0.58 -6.53 -2.39
CA PRO A 12 0.13 -6.68 -1.12
C PRO A 12 0.21 -5.39 -0.31
N ALA A 13 0.08 -4.22 -0.96
CA ALA A 13 0.07 -2.90 -0.35
C ALA A 13 -0.65 -1.91 -1.29
N ILE A 14 -1.45 -1.02 -0.70
CA ILE A 14 -2.29 -0.05 -1.43
C ILE A 14 -1.94 1.36 -1.00
N GLY A 15 -1.61 2.19 -1.99
CA GLY A 15 -1.50 3.63 -1.84
C GLY A 15 -2.83 4.32 -2.01
N VAL A 16 -3.04 5.40 -1.28
CA VAL A 16 -4.25 6.23 -1.35
C VAL A 16 -3.86 7.70 -1.38
N ALA A 17 -4.33 8.41 -2.39
CA ALA A 17 -4.23 9.86 -2.48
C ALA A 17 -5.62 10.44 -2.74
N THR A 18 -5.94 11.56 -2.10
CA THR A 18 -7.24 12.23 -2.26
C THR A 18 -7.05 13.72 -2.45
N THR A 19 -7.76 14.34 -3.40
CA THR A 19 -7.71 15.79 -3.60
C THR A 19 -8.46 16.57 -2.51
N PHE A 20 -9.15 15.85 -1.62
CA PHE A 20 -9.84 16.38 -0.44
C PHE A 20 -9.42 15.57 0.80
N GLY A 21 -8.87 16.26 1.81
CA GLY A 21 -8.56 15.68 3.13
C GLY A 21 -7.67 14.43 3.11
N ARG A 22 -7.74 13.64 4.21
CA ARG A 22 -7.04 12.35 4.37
C ARG A 22 -8.06 11.22 4.38
N ALA A 23 -8.08 10.37 3.35
CA ALA A 23 -9.00 9.23 3.27
C ALA A 23 -8.35 7.87 3.59
N THR A 24 -7.10 7.84 4.03
CA THR A 24 -6.32 6.61 4.24
C THR A 24 -7.00 5.64 5.19
N ASP A 25 -7.53 6.12 6.33
CA ASP A 25 -8.14 5.24 7.35
C ASP A 25 -9.45 4.61 6.87
N PHE A 26 -10.30 5.40 6.20
CA PHE A 26 -11.57 4.90 5.65
C PHE A 26 -11.34 3.85 4.55
N LEU A 27 -10.38 4.10 3.66
CA LEU A 27 -10.02 3.16 2.60
C LEU A 27 -9.33 1.91 3.15
N ALA A 28 -8.50 2.04 4.17
CA ALA A 28 -7.92 0.92 4.88
C ALA A 28 -9.00 0.02 5.48
N TRP A 29 -9.99 0.60 6.14
CA TRP A 29 -11.15 -0.14 6.64
C TRP A 29 -11.92 -0.83 5.50
N ALA A 30 -12.23 -0.14 4.40
CA ALA A 30 -12.99 -0.70 3.29
C ALA A 30 -12.27 -1.87 2.59
N ALA A 31 -10.95 -1.76 2.42
CA ALA A 31 -10.12 -2.84 1.86
C ALA A 31 -10.12 -4.07 2.78
N ARG A 32 -9.90 -3.87 4.08
CA ARG A 32 -9.91 -4.95 5.09
C ARG A 32 -11.26 -5.65 5.16
N ALA A 33 -12.34 -4.89 5.18
CA ALA A 33 -13.71 -5.41 5.22
C ALA A 33 -14.02 -6.30 4.01
N ARG A 34 -13.45 -5.99 2.83
CA ARG A 34 -13.66 -6.76 1.61
C ARG A 34 -12.83 -8.04 1.54
N CYS A 35 -11.53 -7.96 1.81
CA CYS A 35 -10.64 -9.12 1.63
C CYS A 35 -10.56 -10.02 2.88
N GLY A 36 -11.09 -9.57 4.03
CA GLY A 36 -10.89 -10.24 5.32
C GLY A 36 -9.43 -10.27 5.77
N CYS A 37 -8.62 -9.33 5.28
CA CYS A 37 -7.16 -9.39 5.37
C CYS A 37 -6.57 -8.03 5.81
N ALA A 38 -5.39 -8.05 6.42
CA ALA A 38 -4.72 -6.86 6.95
C ALA A 38 -3.81 -6.20 5.89
N VAL A 39 -4.40 -5.66 4.80
CA VAL A 39 -3.62 -4.96 3.77
C VAL A 39 -3.02 -3.67 4.35
N PRO A 40 -1.70 -3.43 4.16
CA PRO A 40 -1.08 -2.13 4.41
C PRO A 40 -1.67 -1.06 3.47
N VAL A 41 -2.13 0.04 4.05
CA VAL A 41 -2.62 1.20 3.30
C VAL A 41 -1.88 2.44 3.74
N ASP A 42 -1.29 3.16 2.79
CA ASP A 42 -0.53 4.37 3.01
C ASP A 42 -0.87 5.45 1.96
N GLY A 43 -0.16 6.58 1.98
CA GLY A 43 -0.42 7.68 1.05
C GLY A 43 0.55 8.85 1.26
N PRO A 44 0.54 9.85 0.35
CA PRO A 44 1.33 11.05 0.50
C PRO A 44 0.92 11.81 1.77
N ARG A 45 1.91 12.44 2.42
CA ARG A 45 1.70 13.21 3.65
C ARG A 45 2.06 14.69 3.42
N PRO A 46 1.21 15.45 2.72
CA PRO A 46 1.41 16.89 2.61
C PRO A 46 1.25 17.56 3.99
N PRO A 47 1.92 18.70 4.23
CA PRO A 47 1.67 19.55 5.39
C PRO A 47 0.20 19.97 5.50
N VAL A 48 -0.24 20.36 6.71
CA VAL A 48 -1.55 20.99 6.89
C VAL A 48 -1.56 22.33 6.15
N ALA A 49 -2.67 22.66 5.47
CA ALA A 49 -2.80 23.86 4.63
C ALA A 49 -1.69 23.98 3.56
N ALA A 50 -1.28 22.83 3.00
CA ALA A 50 -0.27 22.78 1.95
C ALA A 50 -0.77 23.44 0.65
N SER A 51 0.12 24.17 -0.03
CA SER A 51 -0.12 24.68 -1.38
C SER A 51 -0.18 23.56 -2.41
N ARG A 52 -0.64 23.88 -3.63
CA ARG A 52 -0.55 22.99 -4.80
C ARG A 52 0.83 22.36 -4.99
N GLU A 53 1.87 23.17 -4.93
CA GLU A 53 3.25 22.70 -5.10
C GLU A 53 3.71 21.77 -3.97
N ALA A 54 3.26 22.02 -2.74
CA ALA A 54 3.56 21.13 -1.61
C ALA A 54 2.86 19.76 -1.77
N HIS A 55 1.61 19.74 -2.25
CA HIS A 55 0.92 18.49 -2.61
C HIS A 55 1.65 17.76 -3.73
N ARG A 56 2.06 18.46 -4.80
CA ARG A 56 2.81 17.88 -5.92
C ARG A 56 4.10 17.22 -5.45
N ARG A 57 4.91 17.90 -4.64
CA ARG A 57 6.16 17.34 -4.10
C ARG A 57 5.91 16.15 -3.18
N ALA A 58 4.92 16.22 -2.30
CA ALA A 58 4.58 15.11 -1.40
C ALA A 58 4.16 13.86 -2.19
N MET A 59 3.37 14.02 -3.25
CA MET A 59 2.98 12.92 -4.11
C MET A 59 4.13 12.37 -4.93
N ALA A 60 4.98 13.23 -5.51
CA ALA A 60 6.15 12.80 -6.26
C ALA A 60 7.11 11.97 -5.39
N ALA A 61 7.40 12.44 -4.17
CA ALA A 61 8.23 11.71 -3.21
C ALA A 61 7.59 10.37 -2.83
N TYR A 62 6.29 10.36 -2.54
CA TYR A 62 5.56 9.15 -2.23
C TYR A 62 5.62 8.12 -3.38
N LEU A 63 5.37 8.54 -4.63
CA LEU A 63 5.38 7.64 -5.79
C LEU A 63 6.77 7.09 -6.10
N ALA A 64 7.84 7.84 -5.80
CA ALA A 64 9.21 7.38 -5.98
C ALA A 64 9.56 6.21 -5.04
N GLU A 65 9.08 6.23 -3.80
CA GLU A 65 9.56 5.33 -2.73
C GLU A 65 8.53 4.29 -2.30
N THR A 66 7.24 4.48 -2.58
CA THR A 66 6.19 3.63 -2.00
C THR A 66 6.38 2.15 -2.36
N PRO A 67 6.20 1.23 -1.38
CA PRO A 67 6.14 -0.20 -1.65
C PRO A 67 4.82 -0.63 -2.31
N SER A 68 3.82 0.27 -2.34
CA SER A 68 2.51 0.01 -2.91
C SER A 68 2.60 -0.43 -4.37
N THR A 69 1.82 -1.46 -4.69
CA THR A 69 1.71 -1.99 -6.05
C THR A 69 0.53 -1.38 -6.78
N ARG A 70 -0.44 -0.84 -6.02
CA ARG A 70 -1.58 -0.10 -6.52
C ARG A 70 -1.72 1.21 -5.79
N VAL A 71 -2.04 2.27 -6.52
CA VAL A 71 -2.35 3.58 -5.97
C VAL A 71 -3.77 3.94 -6.38
N VAL A 72 -4.62 4.18 -5.40
CA VAL A 72 -5.98 4.69 -5.57
C VAL A 72 -5.94 6.20 -5.42
N VAL A 73 -6.48 6.89 -6.42
CA VAL A 73 -6.59 8.33 -6.41
C VAL A 73 -8.07 8.69 -6.44
N VAL A 74 -8.54 9.35 -5.39
CA VAL A 74 -9.90 9.90 -5.35
C VAL A 74 -9.80 11.38 -5.67
N ASP A 75 -10.32 11.72 -6.84
CA ASP A 75 -10.35 13.08 -7.34
C ASP A 75 -11.77 13.63 -7.23
N ALA A 76 -12.00 14.61 -6.36
CA ALA A 76 -13.33 15.16 -6.13
C ALA A 76 -13.32 16.70 -6.19
N PRO A 77 -13.33 17.29 -7.41
CA PRO A 77 -13.35 18.73 -7.60
C PRO A 77 -14.61 19.39 -7.04
N ASP A 78 -15.75 18.70 -7.08
CA ASP A 78 -17.05 19.25 -6.71
C ASP A 78 -17.53 18.75 -5.33
N ALA A 79 -16.63 18.17 -4.52
CA ALA A 79 -17.00 17.65 -3.21
C ALA A 79 -17.44 18.79 -2.26
N PRO A 80 -18.65 18.72 -1.67
CA PRO A 80 -19.12 19.74 -0.72
C PRO A 80 -18.41 19.72 0.65
N TRP A 81 -17.38 18.90 0.80
CA TRP A 81 -16.70 18.53 2.06
C TRP A 81 -15.22 18.90 2.00
N THR A 82 -14.89 20.05 1.41
CA THR A 82 -13.53 20.58 1.53
C THR A 82 -13.31 20.97 3.00
N ALA A 83 -12.27 20.44 3.62
CA ALA A 83 -11.94 20.84 4.99
C ALA A 83 -11.66 22.36 4.99
N PRO A 84 -11.98 23.10 6.06
CA PRO A 84 -11.67 24.52 6.16
C PRO A 84 -10.19 24.76 5.84
N GLY A 85 -9.89 25.64 4.88
CA GLY A 85 -8.52 25.91 4.44
C GLY A 85 -7.90 24.92 3.45
N THR A 86 -8.68 24.01 2.85
CA THR A 86 -8.23 23.19 1.70
C THR A 86 -9.05 23.51 0.45
N ALA A 87 -8.51 24.36 -0.42
CA ALA A 87 -9.06 24.52 -1.76
C ALA A 87 -8.69 23.31 -2.61
N TYR A 88 -9.62 22.83 -3.44
CA TYR A 88 -9.32 21.79 -4.43
C TYR A 88 -8.09 22.13 -5.28
N ALA A 89 -7.93 23.42 -5.61
CA ALA A 89 -6.79 23.92 -6.38
C ALA A 89 -5.42 23.54 -5.78
N ASP A 90 -5.34 23.40 -4.46
CA ASP A 90 -4.13 22.92 -3.78
C ASP A 90 -4.01 21.39 -3.85
N GLY A 91 -5.09 20.66 -3.57
CA GLY A 91 -5.12 19.20 -3.67
C GLY A 91 -4.80 18.67 -5.08
N ALA A 92 -5.14 19.44 -6.12
CA ALA A 92 -4.87 19.13 -7.52
C ALA A 92 -3.37 18.91 -7.83
N GLY A 93 -2.46 19.41 -6.98
CA GLY A 93 -1.02 19.15 -7.11
C GLY A 93 -0.67 17.67 -7.05
N LEU A 94 -1.46 16.85 -6.34
CA LEU A 94 -1.30 15.39 -6.34
C LEU A 94 -1.47 14.81 -7.75
N LEU A 95 -2.43 15.34 -8.52
CA LEU A 95 -2.71 14.89 -9.89
C LEU A 95 -1.58 15.31 -10.85
N ASP A 96 -1.00 16.50 -10.65
CA ASP A 96 0.14 16.96 -11.45
C ASP A 96 1.33 15.98 -11.34
N ALA A 97 1.64 15.53 -10.12
CA ALA A 97 2.72 14.55 -9.90
C ALA A 97 2.39 13.17 -10.50
N LEU A 98 1.14 12.74 -10.37
CA LEU A 98 0.66 11.46 -10.93
C LEU A 98 0.72 11.43 -12.46
N ALA A 99 0.52 12.57 -13.12
CA ALA A 99 0.64 12.71 -14.57
C ALA A 99 2.10 12.72 -15.07
N GLN A 100 3.05 13.14 -14.24
CA GLN A 100 4.47 13.31 -14.61
C GLN A 100 5.33 12.06 -14.33
N GLN A 101 4.86 11.16 -13.48
CA GLN A 101 5.58 9.92 -13.13
C GLN A 101 5.42 8.83 -14.20
N SER A 102 6.31 7.84 -14.18
CA SER A 102 6.31 6.71 -15.11
C SER A 102 6.31 5.32 -14.43
N ARG A 103 6.29 5.26 -13.10
CA ARG A 103 6.34 4.02 -12.32
C ARG A 103 5.00 3.30 -12.26
N PHE A 104 3.90 4.02 -12.41
CA PHE A 104 2.53 3.52 -12.36
C PHE A 104 1.76 3.85 -13.63
N VAL A 105 0.86 2.96 -14.03
CA VAL A 105 -0.02 3.12 -15.20
C VAL A 105 -1.49 3.06 -14.78
N PRO A 106 -2.38 3.82 -15.43
CA PRO A 106 -3.80 3.78 -15.10
C PRO A 106 -4.40 2.44 -15.54
N VAL A 107 -5.12 1.76 -14.65
CA VAL A 107 -5.78 0.47 -14.92
C VAL A 107 -7.30 0.55 -14.83
N GLY A 108 -7.84 1.63 -14.29
CA GLY A 108 -9.28 1.86 -14.27
C GLY A 108 -9.63 3.22 -13.69
N ARG A 109 -10.77 3.75 -14.12
CA ARG A 109 -11.40 4.95 -13.57
C ARG A 109 -12.89 4.69 -13.41
N THR A 110 -13.47 5.18 -12.34
CA THR A 110 -14.91 5.12 -12.11
C THR A 110 -15.37 6.46 -11.57
N GLU A 111 -16.38 7.03 -12.21
CA GLU A 111 -17.06 8.22 -11.69
C GLU A 111 -17.83 7.87 -10.40
N VAL A 112 -17.84 8.81 -9.46
CA VAL A 112 -18.53 8.73 -8.19
C VAL A 112 -19.34 10.02 -8.01
N PRO A 113 -20.55 10.08 -8.60
CA PRO A 113 -21.38 11.29 -8.60
C PRO A 113 -21.67 11.82 -7.20
N ASP A 114 -21.84 10.93 -6.22
CA ASP A 114 -22.15 11.29 -4.81
C ASP A 114 -21.09 12.19 -4.15
N ILE A 115 -19.85 12.16 -4.64
CA ILE A 115 -18.77 13.04 -4.16
C ILE A 115 -18.38 14.09 -5.20
N GLY A 116 -19.09 14.19 -6.33
CA GLY A 116 -18.75 15.12 -7.41
C GLY A 116 -17.35 14.86 -7.99
N GLY A 117 -17.02 13.59 -8.25
CA GLY A 117 -15.65 13.20 -8.58
C GLY A 117 -15.50 11.82 -9.17
N SER A 118 -14.27 11.31 -9.18
CA SER A 118 -13.88 10.03 -9.72
C SER A 118 -12.88 9.30 -8.81
N VAL A 119 -12.79 7.98 -9.00
CA VAL A 119 -11.75 7.13 -8.42
C VAL A 119 -10.96 6.52 -9.56
N ALA A 120 -9.65 6.78 -9.59
CA ALA A 120 -8.72 6.16 -10.51
C ALA A 120 -7.83 5.16 -9.76
N VAL A 121 -7.56 4.01 -10.37
CA VAL A 121 -6.60 3.03 -9.87
C VAL A 121 -5.43 2.97 -10.82
N TRP A 122 -4.24 3.05 -10.24
CA TRP A 122 -2.97 2.99 -10.93
C TRP A 122 -2.21 1.76 -10.45
N GLU A 123 -1.63 0.99 -11.37
CA GLU A 123 -0.86 -0.21 -11.06
C GLU A 123 0.62 0.01 -11.41
N ARG A 124 1.52 -0.51 -10.57
CA ARG A 124 2.96 -0.36 -10.76
C ARG A 124 3.41 -1.19 -11.98
N ARG A 125 4.22 -0.60 -12.87
CA ARG A 125 4.60 -1.23 -14.17
C ARG A 125 5.37 -2.54 -14.02
N ASP A 126 6.04 -2.75 -12.91
CA ASP A 126 6.81 -3.96 -12.60
C ASP A 126 5.92 -5.13 -12.14
N GLN A 127 4.60 -4.92 -11.97
CA GLN A 127 3.70 -5.99 -11.59
C GLN A 127 3.43 -6.91 -12.77
N PRO A 128 3.49 -8.24 -12.57
CA PRO A 128 3.07 -9.17 -13.61
C PRO A 128 1.60 -8.91 -13.97
N ALA A 129 1.30 -8.89 -15.27
CA ALA A 129 -0.03 -8.64 -15.79
C ALA A 129 -1.05 -9.51 -15.05
N ARG A 130 -2.05 -8.86 -14.43
CA ARG A 130 -3.13 -9.58 -13.75
C ARG A 130 -3.84 -10.46 -14.78
N PRO A 131 -4.15 -11.73 -14.45
CA PRO A 131 -5.12 -12.48 -15.23
C PRO A 131 -6.43 -11.68 -15.28
N PRO A 132 -7.13 -11.60 -16.43
CA PRO A 132 -8.40 -10.92 -16.50
C PRO A 132 -9.36 -11.47 -15.44
N ALA A 133 -10.12 -10.58 -14.81
CA ALA A 133 -11.08 -10.95 -13.79
C ALA A 133 -12.02 -12.04 -14.35
N GLY A 134 -11.92 -13.26 -13.81
CA GLY A 134 -12.67 -14.44 -14.28
C GLY A 134 -11.85 -15.56 -14.91
N ALA A 135 -10.53 -15.39 -15.10
CA ALA A 135 -9.68 -16.51 -15.50
C ALA A 135 -9.62 -17.57 -14.37
N PRO A 136 -9.89 -18.86 -14.65
CA PRO A 136 -9.75 -19.90 -13.64
C PRO A 136 -8.32 -19.91 -13.11
N ARG A 137 -8.15 -19.92 -11.78
CA ARG A 137 -6.83 -20.13 -11.16
C ARG A 137 -6.24 -21.39 -11.78
N PRO A 138 -5.00 -21.37 -12.30
CA PRO A 138 -4.36 -22.60 -12.74
C PRO A 138 -4.39 -23.57 -11.57
N ALA A 139 -5.01 -24.73 -11.77
CA ALA A 139 -5.04 -25.81 -10.80
C ALA A 139 -3.60 -26.07 -10.36
N GLY A 140 -3.34 -25.91 -9.07
CA GLY A 140 -2.02 -26.06 -8.50
C GLY A 140 -1.40 -27.38 -8.94
N ARG A 141 -0.24 -27.33 -9.60
CA ARG A 141 0.63 -28.49 -9.63
C ARG A 141 1.16 -28.66 -8.21
N SER A 142 0.63 -29.65 -7.51
CA SER A 142 1.21 -30.16 -6.28
C SER A 142 2.71 -30.38 -6.48
N PRO A 143 3.58 -29.92 -5.58
CA PRO A 143 4.96 -30.38 -5.58
C PRO A 143 4.96 -31.87 -5.26
N VAL A 144 5.47 -32.67 -6.19
CA VAL A 144 5.78 -34.08 -5.96
C VAL A 144 6.86 -34.13 -4.89
N SER A 145 6.50 -34.54 -3.68
CA SER A 145 7.45 -34.91 -2.63
C SER A 145 8.18 -36.19 -3.05
N THR A 146 9.41 -36.04 -3.54
CA THR A 146 10.34 -37.17 -3.64
C THR A 146 11.10 -37.26 -2.31
N LEU A 147 10.69 -38.22 -1.46
CA LEU A 147 11.45 -38.66 -0.29
C LEU A 147 12.70 -39.43 -0.74
N PRO A 148 13.91 -39.12 -0.25
CA PRO A 148 14.99 -40.09 -0.22
C PRO A 148 14.91 -40.94 1.05
N SER A 149 14.74 -42.25 0.86
CA SER A 149 14.99 -43.28 1.88
C SER A 149 16.50 -43.51 2.01
N GLY A 150 17.01 -43.62 3.23
CA GLY A 150 18.31 -44.26 3.46
C GLY A 150 19.06 -43.86 4.72
N GLY A 151 19.01 -44.73 5.73
CA GLY A 151 20.20 -45.14 6.50
C GLY A 151 20.62 -44.30 7.72
N VAL A 152 20.41 -44.86 8.92
CA VAL A 152 21.19 -44.58 10.14
C VAL A 152 22.32 -45.62 10.20
N PRO A 153 23.52 -45.32 10.75
CA PRO A 153 23.75 -45.70 12.15
C PRO A 153 24.56 -44.71 13.02
N ASN A 154 24.20 -44.78 14.30
CA ASN A 154 24.83 -44.38 15.57
C ASN A 154 26.37 -44.21 15.65
N ALA A 155 26.85 -43.23 16.43
CA ALA A 155 27.64 -43.43 17.67
C ALA A 155 28.35 -42.13 18.16
N GLY A 156 28.29 -41.86 19.47
CA GLY A 156 29.35 -41.15 20.19
C GLY A 156 29.03 -39.76 20.76
N ALA A 157 28.65 -39.70 22.04
CA ALA A 157 28.87 -38.55 22.94
C ALA A 157 29.89 -38.99 24.03
N PRO A 158 30.38 -38.16 24.98
CA PRO A 158 30.30 -36.71 25.25
C PRO A 158 31.75 -36.16 25.58
N PRO A 159 32.06 -35.13 26.42
CA PRO A 159 31.24 -34.17 27.20
C PRO A 159 31.71 -32.69 27.22
N GLY A 160 30.86 -31.84 27.80
CA GLY A 160 31.30 -30.77 28.71
C GLY A 160 31.24 -29.32 28.23
N PRO A 161 31.24 -28.35 29.15
CA PRO A 161 30.21 -27.29 29.21
C PRO A 161 30.76 -25.91 28.85
N VAL A 162 29.88 -24.89 28.80
CA VAL A 162 30.04 -23.60 29.50
C VAL A 162 28.78 -22.73 29.30
N ARG A 163 28.13 -22.43 30.42
CA ARG A 163 27.20 -21.29 30.57
C ARG A 163 28.03 -20.00 30.61
N GLN A 164 27.69 -18.98 29.82
CA GLN A 164 27.82 -17.58 30.23
C GLN A 164 26.69 -16.73 29.63
N ASN A 165 25.88 -16.16 30.53
CA ASN A 165 25.05 -14.97 30.40
C ASN A 165 25.83 -13.85 31.16
N PRO A 166 25.53 -12.54 31.18
CA PRO A 166 24.66 -11.68 30.37
C PRO A 166 25.39 -10.40 29.86
N VAL A 167 24.74 -9.57 29.03
CA VAL A 167 25.09 -8.13 28.96
C VAL A 167 23.83 -7.30 29.22
N ARG A 168 23.86 -6.60 30.37
CA ARG A 168 22.94 -5.55 30.77
C ARG A 168 23.23 -4.30 29.92
N ASN A 169 22.19 -3.71 29.33
CA ASN A 169 22.24 -2.32 28.87
C ASN A 169 22.09 -1.37 30.08
N PRO A 170 22.95 -0.34 30.22
CA PRO A 170 22.76 0.68 31.24
C PRO A 170 21.64 1.65 30.85
N VAL A 171 20.73 1.85 31.82
CA VAL A 171 19.80 2.98 31.90
C VAL A 171 20.60 4.28 31.94
N GLN A 172 20.32 5.20 31.02
CA GLN A 172 20.78 6.58 31.12
C GLN A 172 19.90 7.32 32.12
N THR A 173 20.49 7.72 33.23
CA THR A 173 19.99 8.76 34.14
C THR A 173 20.44 10.13 33.63
N LEU A 174 19.48 11.00 33.31
CA LEU A 174 19.65 12.46 33.33
C LEU A 174 19.34 12.96 34.74
N PRO A 175 20.11 13.93 35.26
CA PRO A 175 19.55 14.93 36.16
C PRO A 175 19.74 16.37 35.67
N ASP A 176 18.66 17.13 35.88
CA ASP A 176 18.42 18.58 35.95
C ASP A 176 18.86 19.52 34.81
#